data_AF-A0A937AM31-F1
#
_entry.id   AF-A0A937AM31-F1
#
_cell.length_a   1.000
_cell.length_b   1.000
_cell.length_c   1.000
_cell.angle_alpha   90.00
_cell.angle_beta   90.00
_cell.angle_gamma   90.00
#
_symmetry.space_group_name_H-M   'P 1'
#
loop_
_entity.id
_entity.type
_entity.pdbx_description
1 polymer ?
#
loop_
_entity_poly.entity_id
_entity_poly.type
_entity_poly.pdbx_seq_one_letter_code
_entity_poly.pdbx_strand_id
1 'polypeptide(L)'
;MAIRPFAVVSSALVAVAGLASVASAGVVVTLNANPANYTTGETTGLVRYRVSNTNWDQIIATSSSITPSTIVQQANLGNNNQLQGTPFNFNLTHTVGVGYSWTLTNTITNAVSTVSWTAPHNGSSPTQPVNAIRFYTQAGGTLPGGVASASFSATNLAFTGATTVGSLVNLSQSWVANTNSGEPPSQLIVADGDLTSFSWSFTGTVVANWTYLPGFTAPQGNLDERLKLDVKLTNATLIPAPGAGLALAMGGLVAARRRRSVR
;
A
#
# COMPACT_ATOMS: atom_id res chain seq x y z
N MET A 1 -47.95 -23.83 27.32
CA MET A 1 -47.43 -22.46 27.51
C MET A 1 -46.22 -22.32 26.58
N ALA A 2 -46.39 -21.70 25.42
CA ALA A 2 -45.38 -21.66 24.36
C ALA A 2 -44.69 -20.30 24.32
N ILE A 3 -43.37 -20.28 24.55
CA ILE A 3 -42.54 -19.08 24.48
C ILE A 3 -42.13 -18.89 23.02
N ARG A 4 -42.56 -17.78 22.40
CA ARG A 4 -42.11 -17.37 21.07
C ARG A 4 -40.88 -16.47 21.18
N PRO A 5 -39.79 -16.71 20.43
CA PRO A 5 -38.68 -15.78 20.38
C PRO A 5 -38.99 -14.63 19.42
N PHE A 6 -38.75 -13.39 19.88
CA PHE A 6 -38.74 -12.20 19.06
C PHE A 6 -37.38 -12.10 18.36
N ALA A 7 -37.37 -12.17 17.03
CA ALA A 7 -36.20 -11.86 16.23
C ALA A 7 -36.06 -10.34 16.11
N VAL A 8 -35.04 -9.77 16.73
CA VAL A 8 -34.63 -8.38 16.52
C VAL A 8 -33.81 -8.33 15.24
N VAL A 9 -34.40 -7.81 14.17
CA VAL A 9 -33.67 -7.51 12.92
C VAL A 9 -33.03 -6.14 13.09
N SER A 10 -31.75 -6.12 13.46
CA SER A 10 -30.94 -4.90 13.46
C SER A 10 -30.47 -4.60 12.04
N SER A 11 -31.15 -3.67 11.37
CA SER A 11 -30.74 -3.12 10.08
C SER A 11 -29.58 -2.14 10.30
N ALA A 12 -28.35 -2.59 10.05
CA ALA A 12 -27.18 -1.71 10.03
C ALA A 12 -27.18 -0.91 8.72
N LEU A 13 -27.52 0.38 8.84
CA LEU A 13 -27.44 1.35 7.75
C LEU A 13 -25.95 1.64 7.46
N VAL A 14 -25.39 1.03 6.41
CA VAL A 14 -24.06 1.39 5.91
C VAL A 14 -24.19 2.69 5.11
N ALA A 15 -24.07 3.83 5.79
CA ALA A 15 -23.90 5.11 5.14
C ALA A 15 -22.46 5.20 4.60
N VAL A 16 -22.27 4.83 3.34
CA VAL A 16 -21.08 5.23 2.57
C VAL A 16 -21.23 6.73 2.31
N ALA A 17 -20.81 7.54 3.28
CA ALA A 17 -20.68 8.97 3.06
C ALA A 17 -19.61 9.18 1.99
N GLY A 18 -20.05 9.51 0.78
CA GLY A 18 -19.18 9.94 -0.30
C GLY A 18 -18.47 11.22 0.12
N LEU A 19 -17.24 11.07 0.63
CA LEU A 19 -16.29 12.15 0.76
C LEU A 19 -16.03 12.66 -0.67
N ALA A 20 -16.71 13.74 -1.05
CA ALA A 20 -16.34 14.51 -2.22
C ALA A 20 -14.93 15.05 -1.97
N SER A 21 -13.94 14.39 -2.56
CA SER A 21 -12.54 14.82 -2.50
C SER A 21 -12.44 16.13 -3.27
N VAL A 22 -12.40 17.26 -2.55
CA VAL A 22 -12.01 18.54 -3.13
C VAL A 22 -10.54 18.36 -3.52
N ALA A 23 -10.25 18.24 -4.81
CA ALA A 23 -8.87 18.15 -5.27
C ALA A 23 -8.11 19.37 -4.72
N SER A 24 -7.06 19.14 -3.95
CA SER A 24 -6.16 20.21 -3.52
C SER A 24 -5.67 20.93 -4.77
N ALA A 25 -6.08 22.19 -4.94
CA ALA A 25 -5.66 23.03 -6.06
C ALA A 25 -4.17 23.34 -5.88
N GLY A 26 -3.31 22.45 -6.37
CA GLY A 26 -1.87 22.67 -6.38
C GLY A 26 -1.00 21.42 -6.34
N VAL A 27 -1.49 20.29 -5.83
CA VAL A 27 -0.68 19.05 -5.78
C VAL A 27 -1.02 18.15 -6.97
N VAL A 28 0.02 17.79 -7.72
CA VAL A 28 -0.02 16.78 -8.79
C VAL A 28 0.60 15.49 -8.28
N VAL A 29 -0.14 14.39 -8.43
CA VAL A 29 0.29 13.05 -8.06
C VAL A 29 0.56 12.23 -9.33
N THR A 30 1.81 11.86 -9.53
CA THR A 30 2.23 10.94 -10.59
C THR A 30 2.02 9.51 -10.14
N LEU A 31 1.12 8.80 -10.82
CA LEU A 31 0.81 7.40 -10.61
C LEU A 31 1.74 6.52 -11.44
N ASN A 32 2.21 5.42 -10.84
CA ASN A 32 3.16 4.49 -11.47
C ASN A 32 4.40 5.22 -12.01
N ALA A 33 4.97 6.10 -11.18
CA ALA A 33 6.16 6.86 -11.50
C ALA A 33 7.34 5.91 -11.76
N ASN A 34 8.14 6.20 -12.79
CA ASN A 34 9.31 5.39 -13.12
C ASN A 34 10.34 5.47 -11.98
N PRO A 35 10.63 4.36 -11.28
CA PRO A 35 11.54 4.38 -10.13
C PRO A 35 12.97 4.80 -10.51
N ALA A 36 13.38 4.67 -11.78
CA ALA A 36 14.70 5.14 -12.24
C ALA A 36 14.87 6.67 -12.16
N ASN A 37 13.79 7.42 -12.02
CA ASN A 37 13.81 8.87 -11.90
C ASN A 37 13.87 9.36 -10.44
N TYR A 38 13.78 8.46 -9.46
CA TYR A 38 13.65 8.83 -8.05
C TYR A 38 14.57 8.02 -7.15
N THR A 39 15.15 8.70 -6.17
CA THR A 39 15.74 8.05 -5.00
C THR A 39 14.69 8.03 -3.90
N THR A 40 14.30 6.85 -3.40
CA THR A 40 13.39 6.72 -2.26
C THR A 40 14.19 6.69 -0.95
N GLY A 41 13.78 7.51 0.01
CA GLY A 41 14.34 7.54 1.36
C GLY A 41 13.82 6.40 2.24
N GLU A 42 13.95 6.58 3.55
CA GLU A 42 13.48 5.62 4.52
C GLU A 42 11.95 5.50 4.53
N THR A 43 11.46 4.33 4.94
CA THR A 43 10.02 4.10 5.14
C THR A 43 9.62 4.73 6.47
N THR A 44 8.72 5.70 6.40
CA THR A 44 8.22 6.46 7.55
C THR A 44 6.90 5.90 8.08
N GLY A 45 6.23 5.05 7.29
CA GLY A 45 5.07 4.28 7.70
C GLY A 45 4.83 3.10 6.75
N LEU A 46 4.23 2.04 7.27
CA LEU A 46 3.86 0.85 6.50
C LEU A 46 2.42 0.48 6.85
N VAL A 47 1.60 0.19 5.86
CA VAL A 47 0.45 -0.70 6.03
C VAL A 47 0.71 -2.00 5.27
N ARG A 48 0.32 -3.12 5.87
CA ARG A 48 0.51 -4.44 5.29
C ARG A 48 -0.74 -5.27 5.43
N TYR A 49 -1.05 -5.98 4.36
CA TYR A 49 -1.89 -7.16 4.39
C TYR A 49 -1.01 -8.39 4.10
N ARG A 50 -1.07 -9.43 4.91
CA ARG A 50 -0.35 -10.69 4.69
C ARG A 50 -1.23 -11.89 5.02
N VAL A 51 -0.95 -13.03 4.42
CA VAL A 51 -1.52 -14.32 4.86
C VAL A 51 -0.67 -14.82 6.03
N SER A 52 -1.26 -14.89 7.23
CA SER A 52 -0.54 -15.30 8.43
C SER A 52 -1.20 -16.49 9.13
N ASN A 53 -0.37 -17.38 9.69
CA ASN A 53 -0.85 -18.43 10.59
C ASN A 53 -0.98 -17.94 12.05
N THR A 54 -0.48 -16.74 12.36
CA THR A 54 -0.26 -16.25 13.73
C THR A 54 -0.91 -14.90 14.02
N ASN A 55 -1.99 -14.56 13.28
CA ASN A 55 -2.97 -13.53 13.66
C ASN A 55 -2.59 -12.06 13.37
N TRP A 56 -1.56 -11.78 12.56
CA TRP A 56 -1.20 -10.39 12.17
C TRP A 56 -1.38 -10.18 10.67
N ASP A 57 -2.60 -10.40 10.19
CA ASP A 57 -2.90 -10.33 8.75
C ASP A 57 -2.96 -8.89 8.27
N GLN A 58 -3.43 -7.97 9.11
CA GLN A 58 -3.53 -6.55 8.81
C GLN A 58 -2.74 -5.75 9.84
N ILE A 59 -1.80 -4.93 9.40
CA ILE A 59 -1.00 -4.08 10.29
C ILE A 59 -0.84 -2.66 9.75
N ILE A 60 -0.67 -1.72 10.66
CA ILE A 60 -0.10 -0.40 10.42
C ILE A 60 1.06 -0.18 11.38
N ALA A 61 2.21 0.25 10.84
CA ALA A 61 3.47 0.36 11.55
C ALA A 61 4.23 1.63 11.17
N THR A 62 5.13 2.07 12.03
CA THR A 62 5.97 3.26 11.85
C THR A 62 7.24 3.00 11.04
N SER A 63 7.50 1.75 10.64
CA SER A 63 8.71 1.34 9.93
C SER A 63 8.44 0.13 9.05
N SER A 64 9.33 -0.15 8.09
CA SER A 64 9.37 -1.40 7.35
C SER A 64 9.91 -2.58 8.17
N SER A 65 10.67 -2.32 9.25
CA SER A 65 11.07 -3.35 10.21
C SER A 65 9.92 -3.56 11.19
N ILE A 66 9.34 -4.76 11.20
CA ILE A 66 8.14 -5.05 11.99
C ILE A 66 8.53 -5.72 13.30
N THR A 67 8.48 -4.94 14.36
CA THR A 67 8.67 -5.36 15.75
C THR A 67 7.49 -4.88 16.60
N PRO A 68 7.32 -5.39 17.83
CA PRO A 68 6.29 -4.89 18.74
C PRO A 68 6.38 -3.37 19.00
N SER A 69 7.57 -2.76 18.88
CA SER A 69 7.76 -1.31 19.08
C SER A 69 7.51 -0.47 17.82
N THR A 70 7.28 -1.08 16.66
CA THR A 70 6.93 -0.33 15.45
C THR A 70 5.47 -0.52 15.07
N ILE A 71 4.81 -1.56 15.56
CA ILE A 71 3.40 -1.84 15.30
C ILE A 71 2.54 -0.83 16.06
N VAL A 72 1.85 0.02 15.31
CA VAL A 72 0.88 0.97 15.88
C VAL A 72 -0.41 0.23 16.20
N GLN A 73 -0.92 -0.54 15.23
CA GLN A 73 -2.13 -1.34 15.40
C GLN A 73 -2.11 -2.54 14.46
N GLN A 74 -2.80 -3.60 14.85
CA GLN A 74 -2.92 -4.83 14.07
C GLN A 74 -4.30 -5.47 14.25
N ALA A 75 -4.71 -6.29 13.28
CA ALA A 75 -5.91 -7.10 13.33
C ALA A 75 -5.68 -8.49 12.73
N ASN A 76 -6.47 -9.44 13.24
CA ASN A 76 -6.55 -10.81 12.74
C ASN A 76 -7.76 -10.92 11.80
N LEU A 77 -7.54 -11.37 10.58
CA LEU A 77 -8.59 -11.52 9.56
C LEU A 77 -9.07 -12.97 9.44
N GLY A 78 -8.36 -13.92 10.04
CA GLY A 78 -8.71 -15.33 10.03
C GLY A 78 -7.46 -16.22 9.94
N ASN A 79 -7.69 -17.52 9.76
CA ASN A 79 -6.62 -18.46 9.46
C ASN A 79 -6.39 -18.58 7.94
N ASN A 80 -5.30 -19.25 7.56
CA ASN A 80 -4.95 -19.48 6.15
C ASN A 80 -6.10 -20.01 5.31
N ASN A 81 -6.89 -20.96 5.81
CA ASN A 81 -7.99 -21.55 5.04
C ASN A 81 -9.08 -20.51 4.72
N GLN A 82 -9.29 -19.53 5.62
CA GLN A 82 -10.22 -18.43 5.40
C GLN A 82 -9.66 -17.35 4.48
N LEU A 83 -8.33 -17.18 4.43
CA LEU A 83 -7.67 -16.18 3.61
C LEU A 83 -7.38 -16.67 2.18
N GLN A 84 -7.35 -17.98 1.96
CA GLN A 84 -7.09 -18.58 0.65
C GLN A 84 -8.18 -18.24 -0.36
N GLY A 85 -7.81 -17.53 -1.41
CA GLY A 85 -8.71 -17.13 -2.48
C GLY A 85 -9.77 -16.10 -2.08
N THR A 86 -9.73 -15.60 -0.84
CA THR A 86 -10.67 -14.60 -0.36
C THR A 86 -10.24 -13.21 -0.85
N PRO A 87 -11.06 -12.54 -1.68
CA PRO A 87 -10.81 -11.16 -2.07
C PRO A 87 -11.14 -10.18 -0.95
N PHE A 88 -10.25 -9.21 -0.77
CA PHE A 88 -10.48 -8.05 0.10
C PHE A 88 -10.40 -6.77 -0.71
N ASN A 89 -11.45 -5.95 -0.64
CA ASN A 89 -11.34 -4.56 -1.06
C ASN A 89 -10.61 -3.78 0.04
N PHE A 90 -9.52 -3.13 -0.33
CA PHE A 90 -8.75 -2.32 0.59
C PHE A 90 -8.99 -0.83 0.35
N ASN A 91 -8.85 -0.05 1.43
CA ASN A 91 -8.84 1.41 1.38
C ASN A 91 -7.84 1.95 2.42
N LEU A 92 -6.75 2.56 1.93
CA LEU A 92 -5.85 3.39 2.72
C LEU A 92 -6.28 4.84 2.58
N THR A 93 -6.72 5.45 3.67
CA THR A 93 -7.05 6.87 3.69
C THR A 93 -6.08 7.64 4.57
N HIS A 94 -5.71 8.82 4.12
CA HIS A 94 -5.13 9.85 4.96
C HIS A 94 -6.14 10.99 5.15
N THR A 95 -6.33 11.42 6.39
CA THR A 95 -7.14 12.59 6.74
C THR A 95 -6.25 13.64 7.38
N VAL A 96 -6.25 14.86 6.81
CA VAL A 96 -5.42 15.97 7.30
C VAL A 96 -5.65 16.23 8.78
N GLY A 97 -4.55 16.34 9.54
CA GLY A 97 -4.58 16.59 10.99
C GLY A 97 -5.01 15.38 11.83
N VAL A 98 -5.39 14.26 11.22
CA VAL A 98 -5.82 13.04 11.92
C VAL A 98 -4.80 11.92 11.72
N GLY A 99 -4.44 11.60 10.46
CA GLY A 99 -3.51 10.51 10.16
C GLY A 99 -4.10 9.46 9.22
N TYR A 100 -3.70 8.20 9.41
CA TYR A 100 -3.98 7.11 8.47
C TYR A 100 -5.03 6.13 9.01
N SER A 101 -5.84 5.60 8.10
CA SER A 101 -6.73 4.45 8.34
C SER A 101 -6.60 3.47 7.19
N TRP A 102 -6.40 2.20 7.52
CA TRP A 102 -6.32 1.09 6.58
C TRP A 102 -7.48 0.14 6.84
N THR A 103 -8.35 0.00 5.84
CA THR A 103 -9.55 -0.84 5.94
C THR A 103 -9.48 -1.97 4.92
N LEU A 104 -9.87 -3.17 5.33
CA LEU A 104 -10.05 -4.34 4.49
C LEU A 104 -11.49 -4.84 4.62
N THR A 105 -12.17 -4.98 3.50
CA THR A 105 -13.54 -5.49 3.42
C THR A 105 -13.53 -6.79 2.63
N ASN A 106 -13.88 -7.89 3.29
CA ASN A 106 -14.08 -9.18 2.63
C ASN A 106 -15.24 -9.06 1.64
N THR A 107 -14.99 -9.27 0.35
CA THR A 107 -16.04 -9.01 -0.67
C THR A 107 -17.09 -10.11 -0.76
N ILE A 108 -16.88 -11.24 -0.06
CA ILE A 108 -17.82 -12.35 0.01
C ILE A 108 -18.75 -12.18 1.21
N THR A 109 -18.18 -11.88 2.39
CA THR A 109 -18.93 -11.81 3.65
C THR A 109 -19.33 -10.39 4.07
N ASN A 110 -18.79 -9.37 3.41
CA ASN A 110 -18.86 -7.96 3.83
C ASN A 110 -18.29 -7.68 5.23
N ALA A 111 -17.51 -8.61 5.80
CA ALA A 111 -16.78 -8.36 7.04
C ALA A 111 -15.73 -7.26 6.83
N VAL A 112 -15.72 -6.27 7.72
CA VAL A 112 -14.82 -5.10 7.67
C VAL A 112 -13.83 -5.18 8.82
N SER A 113 -12.55 -4.90 8.54
CA SER A 113 -11.50 -4.74 9.54
C SER A 113 -10.70 -3.47 9.26
N THR A 114 -10.48 -2.67 10.30
CA THR A 114 -9.80 -1.38 10.20
C THR A 114 -8.71 -1.29 11.25
N VAL A 115 -7.52 -0.85 10.82
CA VAL A 115 -6.41 -0.44 11.69
C VAL A 115 -6.04 1.00 11.36
N SER A 116 -5.66 1.79 12.37
CA SER A 116 -5.46 3.23 12.23
C SER A 116 -4.20 3.70 12.95
N TRP A 117 -3.62 4.78 12.43
CA TRP A 117 -2.51 5.49 13.06
C TRP A 117 -2.88 6.97 13.13
N THR A 118 -3.40 7.39 14.28
CA THR A 118 -3.98 8.73 14.49
C THR A 118 -3.29 9.55 15.59
N ALA A 119 -2.24 9.01 16.21
CA ALA A 119 -1.45 9.68 17.22
C ALA A 119 0.03 9.24 17.11
N PRO A 120 0.98 10.06 17.61
CA PRO A 120 2.38 9.67 17.61
C PRO A 120 2.62 8.32 18.30
N HIS A 121 3.52 7.51 17.74
CA HIS A 121 3.90 6.21 18.27
C HIS A 121 5.42 6.08 18.23
N ASN A 122 6.04 5.91 19.41
CA ASN A 122 7.49 5.75 19.56
C ASN A 122 8.31 6.80 18.78
N GLY A 123 7.92 8.07 18.91
CA GLY A 123 8.60 9.21 18.28
C GLY A 123 8.24 9.46 16.81
N SER A 124 7.50 8.56 16.16
CA SER A 124 6.99 8.77 14.79
C SER A 124 5.61 9.39 14.82
N SER A 125 5.34 10.35 13.92
CA SER A 125 4.03 11.02 13.82
C SER A 125 3.27 10.57 12.56
N PRO A 126 1.94 10.32 12.63
CA PRO A 126 1.14 10.05 11.44
C PRO A 126 0.98 11.28 10.53
N THR A 127 1.36 12.47 11.01
CA THR A 127 1.31 13.73 10.25
C THR A 127 2.69 14.17 9.76
N GLN A 128 3.70 13.31 9.85
CA GLN A 128 5.03 13.64 9.34
C GLN A 128 5.02 13.74 7.80
N PRO A 129 5.73 14.72 7.21
CA PRO A 129 5.73 14.90 5.77
C PRO A 129 6.20 13.66 5.00
N VAL A 130 5.43 13.29 3.98
CA VAL A 130 5.77 12.25 3.00
C VAL A 130 5.30 12.71 1.63
N ASN A 131 6.05 12.41 0.57
CA ASN A 131 5.64 12.73 -0.81
C ASN A 131 5.54 11.51 -1.71
N ALA A 132 5.74 10.31 -1.19
CA ALA A 132 5.66 9.09 -1.99
C ALA A 132 5.04 7.90 -1.26
N ILE A 133 4.37 7.06 -2.05
CA ILE A 133 3.84 5.77 -1.63
C ILE A 133 4.45 4.71 -2.55
N ARG A 134 5.22 3.79 -1.99
CA ARG A 134 5.70 2.59 -2.72
C ARG A 134 4.87 1.41 -2.29
N PHE A 135 4.31 0.66 -3.24
CA PHE A 135 3.59 -0.56 -2.90
C PHE A 135 3.98 -1.71 -3.81
N TYR A 136 3.91 -2.93 -3.27
CA TYR A 136 4.23 -4.15 -4.00
C TYR A 136 3.47 -5.34 -3.46
N THR A 137 3.21 -6.29 -4.34
CA THR A 137 2.67 -7.59 -3.97
C THR A 137 3.79 -8.62 -4.00
N GLN A 138 3.83 -9.47 -2.98
CA GLN A 138 4.80 -10.54 -2.89
C GLN A 138 4.08 -11.88 -2.86
N ALA A 139 4.45 -12.73 -3.80
CA ALA A 139 4.26 -14.17 -3.74
C ALA A 139 5.63 -14.83 -3.81
N GLY A 140 6.27 -14.99 -2.65
CA GLY A 140 7.43 -15.86 -2.50
C GLY A 140 8.81 -15.20 -2.42
N GLY A 141 9.78 -16.11 -2.54
CA GLY A 141 11.20 -16.08 -2.25
C GLY A 141 11.61 -17.55 -2.02
N THR A 142 10.98 -18.19 -1.03
CA THR A 142 10.82 -19.64 -0.90
C THR A 142 9.48 -19.87 -0.19
N LEU A 143 8.67 -20.87 -0.52
CA LEU A 143 7.46 -21.25 0.26
C LEU A 143 7.74 -22.47 1.15
N PRO A 144 6.98 -22.69 2.25
CA PRO A 144 7.12 -23.89 3.05
C PRO A 144 6.81 -25.15 2.23
N GLY A 145 7.29 -26.29 2.71
CA GLY A 145 6.98 -27.60 2.10
C GLY A 145 5.47 -27.84 1.98
N GLY A 146 5.06 -28.66 1.03
CA GLY A 146 3.65 -28.98 0.78
C GLY A 146 2.89 -27.94 -0.06
N VAL A 147 3.46 -26.77 -0.37
CA VAL A 147 2.87 -25.79 -1.30
C VAL A 147 3.43 -26.00 -2.71
N ALA A 148 2.54 -26.21 -3.70
CA ALA A 148 2.91 -26.43 -5.10
C ALA A 148 3.04 -25.12 -5.89
N SER A 149 2.11 -24.20 -5.66
CA SER A 149 2.10 -22.86 -6.25
C SER A 149 1.44 -21.87 -5.31
N ALA A 150 1.77 -20.59 -5.48
CA ALA A 150 1.04 -19.50 -4.86
C ALA A 150 1.03 -18.27 -5.76
N SER A 151 0.03 -17.40 -5.57
CA SER A 151 -0.05 -16.13 -6.25
C SER A 151 -0.59 -15.07 -5.32
N PHE A 152 -0.15 -13.83 -5.53
CA PHE A 152 -0.68 -12.67 -4.85
C PHE A 152 -0.95 -11.60 -5.90
N SER A 153 -2.15 -11.02 -5.87
CA SER A 153 -2.53 -9.96 -6.80
C SER A 153 -3.18 -8.79 -6.09
N ALA A 154 -2.92 -7.58 -6.61
CA ALA A 154 -3.62 -6.36 -6.28
C ALA A 154 -4.16 -5.73 -7.58
N THR A 155 -5.48 -5.58 -7.66
CA THR A 155 -6.19 -5.12 -8.87
C THR A 155 -7.11 -3.95 -8.57
N ASN A 156 -7.69 -3.33 -9.60
CA ASN A 156 -8.64 -2.21 -9.47
C ASN A 156 -8.06 -1.05 -8.66
N LEU A 157 -6.76 -0.78 -8.83
CA LEU A 157 -6.03 0.19 -8.05
C LEU A 157 -6.44 1.61 -8.43
N ALA A 158 -6.76 2.44 -7.45
CA ALA A 158 -7.12 3.84 -7.67
C ALA A 158 -6.55 4.75 -6.58
N PHE A 159 -6.20 5.97 -6.95
CA PHE A 159 -5.78 7.03 -6.05
C PHE A 159 -6.68 8.25 -6.25
N THR A 160 -7.20 8.82 -5.18
CA THR A 160 -8.08 10.01 -5.19
C THR A 160 -7.65 11.00 -4.12
N GLY A 161 -8.08 12.26 -4.22
CA GLY A 161 -7.69 13.35 -3.30
C GLY A 161 -6.81 14.43 -3.91
N ALA A 162 -6.27 14.21 -5.10
CA ALA A 162 -5.44 15.17 -5.84
C ALA A 162 -5.64 15.04 -7.35
N THR A 163 -5.09 16.00 -8.10
CA THR A 163 -4.95 15.86 -9.55
C THR A 163 -3.92 14.77 -9.82
N THR A 164 -4.25 13.79 -10.67
CA THR A 164 -3.37 12.66 -10.97
C THR A 164 -2.87 12.69 -12.40
N VAL A 165 -1.65 12.20 -12.63
CA VAL A 165 -1.04 11.98 -13.94
C VAL A 165 -0.58 10.53 -14.02
N GLY A 166 -0.86 9.86 -15.14
CA GLY A 166 -0.58 8.43 -15.31
C GLY A 166 -1.69 7.54 -14.76
N SER A 167 -1.41 6.25 -14.64
CA SER A 167 -2.37 5.25 -14.17
C SER A 167 -1.67 4.14 -13.39
N LEU A 168 -2.32 3.64 -12.34
CA LEU A 168 -1.88 2.44 -11.66
C LEU A 168 -2.22 1.20 -12.51
N VAL A 169 -1.34 0.20 -12.47
CA VAL A 169 -1.53 -1.07 -13.16
C VAL A 169 -1.78 -2.20 -12.17
N ASN A 170 -2.45 -3.27 -12.59
CA ASN A 170 -2.60 -4.45 -11.73
C ASN A 170 -1.22 -5.04 -11.39
N LEU A 171 -1.03 -5.39 -10.12
CA LEU A 171 0.14 -6.13 -9.66
C LEU A 171 -0.24 -7.59 -9.48
N SER A 172 0.59 -8.49 -10.01
CA SER A 172 0.44 -9.92 -9.75
C SER A 172 1.81 -10.57 -9.74
N GLN A 173 2.07 -11.36 -8.71
CA GLN A 173 3.21 -12.25 -8.65
C GLN A 173 2.70 -13.67 -8.46
N SER A 174 3.36 -14.61 -9.14
CA SER A 174 3.16 -16.04 -8.93
C SER A 174 4.49 -16.68 -8.56
N TRP A 175 4.42 -17.64 -7.64
CA TRP A 175 5.48 -18.55 -7.27
C TRP A 175 5.07 -19.96 -7.65
N VAL A 176 6.00 -20.70 -8.23
CA VAL A 176 5.84 -22.12 -8.53
C VAL A 176 7.05 -22.84 -7.96
N ALA A 177 6.86 -24.03 -7.40
CA ALA A 177 7.97 -24.84 -6.92
C ALA A 177 9.04 -25.00 -8.02
N ASN A 178 10.31 -24.84 -7.63
CA ASN A 178 11.49 -24.97 -8.51
C ASN A 178 11.64 -23.89 -9.59
N THR A 179 10.91 -22.77 -9.52
CA THR A 179 11.19 -21.59 -10.34
C THR A 179 11.69 -20.45 -9.46
N ASN A 180 12.65 -19.67 -9.96
CA ASN A 180 13.06 -18.44 -9.30
C ASN A 180 11.93 -17.42 -9.46
N SER A 181 11.32 -17.00 -8.35
CA SER A 181 10.47 -15.83 -8.37
C SER A 181 11.34 -14.61 -8.68
N GLY A 182 11.01 -13.87 -9.73
CA GLY A 182 11.63 -12.57 -10.01
C GLY A 182 11.38 -11.56 -8.88
N GLU A 183 11.90 -10.33 -9.04
CA GLU A 183 11.63 -9.24 -8.11
C GLU A 183 10.11 -9.04 -7.92
N PRO A 184 9.62 -8.82 -6.68
CA PRO A 184 8.22 -8.50 -6.44
C PRO A 184 7.79 -7.29 -7.29
N PRO A 185 6.70 -7.39 -8.06
CA PRO A 185 6.22 -6.29 -8.87
C PRO A 185 5.82 -5.13 -7.95
N SER A 186 6.35 -3.95 -8.25
CA SER A 186 6.18 -2.77 -7.41
C SER A 186 5.80 -1.55 -8.24
N GLN A 187 5.09 -0.61 -7.61
CA GLN A 187 4.73 0.68 -8.18
C GLN A 187 5.05 1.79 -7.19
N LEU A 188 5.32 2.97 -7.73
CA LEU A 188 5.61 4.17 -6.99
C LEU A 188 4.56 5.24 -7.34
N ILE A 189 3.93 5.82 -6.32
CA ILE A 189 3.11 7.02 -6.43
C ILE A 189 3.95 8.16 -5.86
N VAL A 190 4.10 9.25 -6.60
CA VAL A 190 4.89 10.41 -6.17
C VAL A 190 4.06 11.67 -6.32
N ALA A 191 3.97 12.46 -5.26
CA ALA A 191 3.42 13.81 -5.29
C ALA A 191 4.53 14.85 -5.46
N ASP A 192 4.21 15.95 -6.14
CA ASP A 192 5.06 17.16 -6.21
C ASP A 192 5.03 18.00 -4.92
N GLY A 193 4.24 17.59 -3.92
CA GLY A 193 4.14 18.19 -2.60
C GLY A 193 3.97 17.14 -1.49
N ASP A 194 3.70 17.62 -0.28
CA ASP A 194 3.48 16.76 0.89
C ASP A 194 2.08 16.12 0.86
N LEU A 195 2.04 14.78 0.76
CA LEU A 195 0.82 13.98 0.82
C LEU A 195 0.07 14.13 2.15
N THR A 196 0.71 14.57 3.23
CA THR A 196 0.03 14.80 4.51
C THR A 196 -0.68 16.17 4.58
N SER A 197 -0.47 17.05 3.59
CA SER A 197 -1.10 18.37 3.54
C SER A 197 -2.54 18.34 3.03
N PHE A 198 -3.02 17.21 2.49
CA PHE A 198 -4.38 17.03 2.00
C PHE A 198 -4.91 15.61 2.27
N SER A 199 -6.23 15.44 2.18
CA SER A 199 -6.87 14.14 2.38
C SER A 199 -6.88 13.36 1.08
N TRP A 200 -6.52 12.08 1.13
CA TRP A 200 -6.47 11.20 -0.03
C TRP A 200 -6.85 9.77 0.32
N SER A 201 -7.13 9.00 -0.72
CA SER A 201 -7.47 7.58 -0.61
C SER A 201 -6.74 6.78 -1.69
N PHE A 202 -6.17 5.65 -1.28
CA PHE A 202 -5.61 4.62 -2.15
C PHE A 202 -6.38 3.32 -1.95
N THR A 203 -7.05 2.86 -3.01
CA THR A 203 -7.94 1.70 -2.98
C THR A 203 -7.54 0.64 -3.98
N GLY A 204 -8.07 -0.57 -3.78
CA GLY A 204 -7.97 -1.68 -4.71
C GLY A 204 -8.55 -2.96 -4.13
N THR A 205 -8.32 -4.07 -4.82
CA THR A 205 -8.70 -5.41 -4.37
C THR A 205 -7.46 -6.28 -4.27
N VAL A 206 -7.25 -6.95 -3.14
CA VAL A 206 -6.18 -7.94 -2.96
C VAL A 206 -6.74 -9.35 -2.88
N VAL A 207 -6.02 -10.30 -3.47
CA VAL A 207 -6.32 -11.74 -3.39
C VAL A 207 -5.00 -12.50 -3.29
N ALA A 208 -4.95 -13.45 -2.36
CA ALA A 208 -3.88 -14.44 -2.27
C ALA A 208 -4.44 -15.82 -2.58
N ASN A 209 -3.75 -16.61 -3.40
CA ASN A 209 -4.12 -17.99 -3.70
C ASN A 209 -2.91 -18.90 -3.54
N TRP A 210 -3.14 -20.17 -3.22
CA TRP A 210 -2.11 -21.20 -3.28
C TRP A 210 -2.74 -22.57 -3.53
N THR A 211 -1.91 -23.54 -3.90
CA THR A 211 -2.30 -24.93 -4.06
C THR A 211 -1.30 -25.83 -3.35
N TYR A 212 -1.75 -27.00 -2.92
CA TYR A 212 -0.90 -27.96 -2.22
C TYR A 212 -0.37 -29.03 -3.18
N LEU A 213 0.80 -29.57 -2.85
CA LEU A 213 1.32 -30.76 -3.50
C LEU A 213 0.39 -31.96 -3.23
N PRO A 214 0.36 -32.97 -4.12
CA PRO A 214 -0.38 -34.21 -3.86
C PRO A 214 -0.01 -34.82 -2.50
N GLY A 215 -1.02 -35.19 -1.70
CA GLY A 215 -0.83 -35.74 -0.35
C GLY A 215 -0.76 -34.71 0.78
N PHE A 216 -0.84 -33.41 0.46
CA PHE A 216 -0.85 -32.32 1.44
C PHE A 216 -2.20 -31.61 1.49
N THR A 217 -2.64 -31.24 2.70
CA THR A 217 -3.87 -30.45 2.95
C THR A 217 -3.59 -29.13 3.67
N ALA A 218 -2.33 -28.88 4.03
CA ALA A 218 -1.86 -27.69 4.71
C ALA A 218 -0.37 -27.47 4.40
N PRO A 219 0.14 -26.22 4.51
CA PRO A 219 1.58 -25.96 4.39
C PRO A 219 2.34 -26.61 5.55
N GLN A 220 3.50 -27.22 5.26
CA GLN A 220 4.43 -27.75 6.27
C GLN A 220 5.30 -26.64 6.87
N GLY A 221 4.65 -25.59 7.36
CA GLY A 221 5.32 -24.41 7.89
C GLY A 221 4.45 -23.16 7.75
N ASN A 222 5.04 -22.04 8.15
CA ASN A 222 4.33 -20.77 8.19
C ASN A 222 4.40 -20.04 6.84
N LEU A 223 3.25 -19.53 6.37
CA LEU A 223 3.16 -18.66 5.20
C LEU A 223 3.48 -17.20 5.53
N ASP A 224 3.71 -16.88 6.80
CA ASP A 224 4.10 -15.56 7.29
C ASP A 224 5.18 -14.92 6.42
N GLU A 225 4.92 -13.67 6.03
CA GLU A 225 5.82 -12.83 5.23
C GLU A 225 6.06 -13.31 3.79
N ARG A 226 5.43 -14.41 3.35
CA ARG A 226 5.63 -14.97 2.00
C ARG A 226 4.55 -14.55 1.00
N LEU A 227 3.35 -14.26 1.47
CA LEU A 227 2.20 -13.78 0.69
C LEU A 227 1.70 -12.47 1.28
N LYS A 228 2.00 -11.33 0.64
CA LYS A 228 1.67 -10.00 1.20
C LYS A 228 1.50 -8.88 0.18
N LEU A 229 0.72 -7.88 0.57
CA LEU A 229 0.74 -6.51 0.04
C LEU A 229 1.42 -5.63 1.08
N ASP A 230 2.47 -4.93 0.67
CA ASP A 230 3.09 -3.86 1.44
C ASP A 230 2.81 -2.52 0.77
N VAL A 231 2.37 -1.54 1.54
CA VAL A 231 2.22 -0.14 1.13
C VAL A 231 3.06 0.71 2.07
N LYS A 232 4.16 1.25 1.56
CA LYS A 232 5.17 2.02 2.28
C LYS A 232 5.00 3.50 2.00
N LEU A 233 4.89 4.29 3.05
CA LEU A 233 4.96 5.74 3.02
C LEU A 233 6.44 6.14 3.12
N THR A 234 6.90 6.99 2.21
CA THR A 234 8.30 7.38 2.12
C THR A 234 8.44 8.77 1.51
N ASN A 235 9.68 9.25 1.47
CA ASN A 235 10.06 10.42 0.69
C ASN A 235 10.74 9.97 -0.60
N ALA A 236 10.43 10.61 -1.72
CA ALA A 236 11.08 10.43 -3.01
C ALA A 236 11.71 11.75 -3.45
N THR A 237 12.98 11.69 -3.82
CA THR A 237 13.71 12.83 -4.39
C THR A 237 13.96 12.57 -5.86
N LEU A 238 13.63 13.54 -6.71
CA LEU A 238 13.87 13.43 -8.15
C LEU A 238 15.38 13.37 -8.43
N ILE A 239 15.80 12.39 -9.22
CA ILE A 239 17.16 12.30 -9.75
C ILE A 239 17.26 13.29 -10.91
N PRO A 240 18.14 14.30 -10.86
CA PRO A 240 18.31 15.21 -11.97
C PRO A 240 18.70 14.44 -13.24
N ALA A 241 17.99 14.67 -14.35
CA ALA A 241 18.35 14.04 -15.61
C ALA A 241 19.82 14.37 -15.95
N PRO A 242 20.62 13.39 -16.42
CA PRO A 242 21.98 13.65 -16.87
C PRO A 242 21.93 14.73 -17.97
N GLY A 243 22.42 15.93 -17.66
CA GLY A 243 22.38 17.08 -18.58
C GLY A 243 21.54 18.28 -18.14
N ALA A 244 20.62 18.15 -17.17
CA ALA A 244 19.87 19.30 -16.66
C ALA A 244 20.81 20.35 -16.01
N GLY A 245 21.84 19.88 -15.31
CA GLY A 245 22.90 20.75 -14.77
C GLY A 245 23.74 21.44 -15.86
N LEU A 246 24.00 20.74 -16.98
CA LEU A 246 24.70 21.30 -18.14
C LEU A 246 23.85 22.33 -18.88
N ALA A 247 22.54 22.10 -19.02
CA ALA A 247 21.61 23.06 -19.62
C ALA A 247 21.48 24.33 -18.76
N LEU A 248 21.42 24.21 -17.44
CA LEU A 248 21.47 25.36 -16.52
C LEU A 248 22.81 26.11 -16.61
N ALA A 249 23.94 25.39 -16.66
CA ALA A 249 25.26 26.00 -16.79
C ALA A 249 25.43 26.73 -18.14
N MET A 250 24.97 26.13 -19.24
CA MET A 250 24.99 26.74 -20.57
C MET A 250 24.02 27.91 -20.67
N GLY A 251 22.82 27.81 -20.10
CA GLY A 251 21.87 28.91 -20.02
C GLY A 251 22.42 30.11 -19.22
N GLY A 252 23.11 29.84 -18.11
CA GLY A 252 23.82 30.84 -17.32
C GLY A 252 24.96 31.51 -18.10
N LEU A 253 25.75 30.74 -18.85
CA LEU A 253 26.80 31.25 -19.74
C LEU A 253 26.24 32.12 -20.86
N VAL A 254 25.13 31.72 -21.49
CA VAL A 254 24.47 32.52 -22.54
C VAL A 254 23.90 33.82 -21.98
N ALA A 255 23.28 33.79 -20.79
CA ALA A 255 22.78 34.98 -20.11
C ALA A 255 23.91 35.93 -19.69
N ALA A 256 25.03 35.39 -19.18
CA ALA A 256 26.21 36.17 -18.81
C ALA A 256 26.88 36.82 -20.04
N ARG A 257 26.90 36.13 -21.19
CA ARG A 257 27.48 36.65 -22.44
C ARG A 257 26.64 37.78 -23.06
N ARG A 258 25.30 37.71 -22.94
CA ARG A 258 24.38 38.81 -23.34
C ARG A 258 24.54 40.08 -22.50
N ARG A 259 24.88 39.98 -21.22
CA ARG A 259 25.16 41.17 -20.38
C ARG A 259 26.46 41.89 -20.74
N ARG A 260 27.41 41.20 -21.39
CA ARG A 260 28.72 41.76 -21.77
C ARG A 260 28.73 42.47 -23.13
N SER A 261 27.67 42.31 -23.93
CA SER A 261 27.56 42.84 -25.30
C SER A 261 26.76 44.16 -25.38
N VAL A 262 26.30 44.71 -24.25
CA VAL A 262 25.55 45.98 -24.16
C VAL A 262 26.37 47.06 -23.43
N ARG A 263 27.68 47.08 -23.63
CA ARG A 263 28.55 48.20 -23.22
C ARG A 263 29.39 48.65 -24.40
#